data_AF-A0A166IGU8-F1
#
_entry.id   AF-A0A166IGU8-F1
#
_cell.length_a   1.000
_cell.length_b   1.000
_cell.length_c   1.000
_cell.angle_alpha   90.00
_cell.angle_beta   90.00
_cell.angle_gamma   90.00
#
_symmetry.space_group_name_H-M   'P 1'
#
loop_
_entity.id
_entity.type
_entity.pdbx_description
1 polymer ?
#
loop_
_entity_poly.entity_id
_entity_poly.type
_entity_poly.pdbx_seq_one_letter_code
_entity_poly.pdbx_strand_id
1 'polypeptide(L)'
;MADYTLAELPYDYSALEPNISGRIMELHHDKHHATYVTGANTALAALQEARDSENLANVNKLQKDLAFNLAGHVNHTVFWNNLSPDGGDKPVGELAAAIDDGFGSFDKFRAHFTASALGIQGSGWSILAWDSLGEKLIIEQLYDHQATSPRPQCRCCCSTCGSTPSTSTTST
;
A
#
# COMPACT_ATOMS: atom_id res chain seq x y z
N MET A 1 -21.15 2.23 -2.10
CA MET A 1 -19.73 2.30 -1.69
C MET A 1 -19.10 3.41 -2.52
N ALA A 2 -18.27 4.27 -1.95
CA ALA A 2 -17.60 5.28 -2.77
C ALA A 2 -16.54 4.58 -3.63
N ASP A 3 -16.42 4.98 -4.90
CA ASP A 3 -15.39 4.48 -5.80
C ASP A 3 -14.01 4.99 -5.38
N TYR A 4 -12.97 4.20 -5.67
CA TYR A 4 -11.60 4.71 -5.59
C TYR A 4 -11.39 5.79 -6.65
N THR A 5 -10.65 6.83 -6.30
CA THR A 5 -10.35 7.97 -7.17
C THR A 5 -8.86 8.17 -7.29
N LEU A 6 -8.41 8.62 -8.47
CA LEU A 6 -7.05 9.09 -8.65
C LEU A 6 -6.92 10.47 -7.99
N ALA A 7 -6.17 10.55 -6.90
CA ALA A 7 -5.88 11.83 -6.25
C ALA A 7 -4.87 12.62 -7.07
N GLU A 8 -5.06 13.92 -7.20
CA GLU A 8 -4.09 14.82 -7.83
C GLU A 8 -2.74 14.82 -7.10
N LEU A 9 -1.66 15.07 -7.85
CA LEU A 9 -0.35 15.22 -7.24
C LEU A 9 -0.28 16.49 -6.37
N PRO A 10 0.42 16.45 -5.22
CA PRO A 10 0.58 17.61 -4.35
C PRO A 10 1.58 18.65 -4.91
N TYR A 11 2.20 18.39 -6.06
CA TYR A 11 3.19 19.21 -6.73
C TYR A 11 3.11 19.05 -8.26
N ASP A 12 3.73 19.97 -9.01
CA ASP A 12 3.81 19.91 -10.48
C ASP A 12 4.62 18.68 -10.96
N TYR A 13 4.31 18.14 -12.14
CA TYR A 13 5.00 16.97 -12.68
C TYR A 13 6.52 17.15 -12.74
N SER A 14 7.00 18.36 -13.06
CA SER A 14 8.43 18.67 -13.18
C SER A 14 9.10 19.04 -11.85
N ALA A 15 8.35 19.10 -10.73
CA ALA A 15 8.86 19.58 -9.45
C ALA A 15 10.03 18.73 -8.89
N LEU A 16 10.17 17.48 -9.31
CA LEU A 16 11.19 16.55 -8.84
C LEU A 16 12.42 16.48 -9.76
N GLU A 17 12.50 17.31 -10.80
CA GLU A 17 13.68 17.40 -11.64
C GLU A 17 14.87 18.01 -10.88
N PRO A 18 16.11 17.52 -11.13
CA PRO A 18 16.51 16.58 -12.18
C PRO A 18 16.45 15.10 -11.76
N ASN A 19 15.99 14.79 -10.54
CA ASN A 19 16.08 13.46 -9.97
C ASN A 19 15.03 12.49 -10.56
N ILE A 20 13.83 12.99 -10.86
CA ILE A 20 12.78 12.28 -11.57
C ILE A 20 12.22 13.21 -12.64
N SER A 21 12.22 12.77 -13.91
CA SER A 21 11.75 13.62 -15.01
C SER A 21 10.24 13.84 -14.97
N GLY A 22 9.80 15.05 -15.34
CA GLY A 22 8.36 15.37 -15.37
C GLY A 22 7.58 14.48 -16.35
N ARG A 23 8.24 14.03 -17.41
CA ARG A 23 7.65 13.07 -18.35
C ARG A 23 7.34 11.71 -17.72
N ILE A 24 8.22 11.22 -16.84
CA ILE A 24 7.96 9.99 -16.09
C ILE A 24 6.78 10.23 -15.14
N MET A 25 6.78 11.34 -14.41
CA MET A 25 5.71 11.67 -13.46
C MET A 25 4.33 11.73 -14.13
N GLU A 26 4.22 12.39 -15.27
CA GLU A 26 2.98 12.47 -16.06
C GLU A 26 2.47 11.09 -16.48
N LEU A 27 3.34 10.25 -17.08
CA LEU A 27 2.95 8.91 -17.52
C LEU A 27 2.63 7.99 -16.34
N HIS A 28 3.41 8.07 -15.27
CA HIS A 28 3.29 7.22 -14.09
C HIS A 28 2.01 7.52 -13.32
N HIS A 29 1.64 8.79 -13.18
CA HIS A 29 0.38 9.20 -12.57
C HIS A 29 -0.82 8.97 -13.50
N ASP A 30 -0.84 9.61 -14.66
CA ASP A 30 -2.05 9.72 -15.48
C ASP A 30 -2.39 8.44 -16.26
N LYS A 31 -1.41 7.54 -16.43
CA LYS A 31 -1.61 6.26 -17.12
C LYS A 31 -1.53 5.09 -16.16
N HIS A 32 -0.40 4.89 -15.49
CA HIS A 32 -0.20 3.71 -14.66
C HIS A 32 -1.08 3.73 -13.41
N HIS A 33 -1.04 4.79 -12.61
CA HIS A 33 -1.88 4.89 -11.41
C HIS A 33 -3.38 4.92 -11.75
N ALA A 34 -3.77 5.68 -12.78
CA ALA A 34 -5.15 5.70 -13.29
C ALA A 34 -5.69 4.30 -13.66
N THR A 35 -4.85 3.44 -14.25
CA THR A 35 -5.22 2.07 -14.60
C THR A 35 -5.51 1.22 -13.37
N TYR A 36 -4.70 1.35 -12.31
CA TYR A 36 -4.93 0.62 -11.06
C TYR A 36 -6.23 1.04 -10.37
N VAL A 37 -6.53 2.33 -10.34
CA VAL A 37 -7.80 2.85 -9.80
C VAL A 37 -8.99 2.24 -10.54
N THR A 38 -8.96 2.31 -11.88
CA THR A 38 -10.03 1.75 -12.74
C THR A 38 -10.18 0.24 -12.54
N GLY A 39 -9.05 -0.49 -12.50
CA GLY A 39 -9.03 -1.93 -12.30
C GLY A 39 -9.56 -2.36 -10.93
N ALA A 40 -9.25 -1.61 -9.87
CA ALA A 40 -9.75 -1.89 -8.51
C ALA A 40 -11.27 -1.73 -8.43
N ASN A 41 -11.82 -0.65 -8.97
CA ASN A 41 -13.27 -0.42 -9.03
C ASN A 41 -13.97 -1.50 -9.88
N THR A 42 -13.40 -1.86 -11.02
CA THR A 42 -13.93 -2.93 -11.90
C THR A 42 -13.97 -4.28 -11.17
N ALA A 43 -12.91 -4.63 -10.44
CA ALA A 43 -12.85 -5.88 -9.68
C ALA A 43 -13.88 -5.91 -8.53
N LEU A 44 -14.08 -4.78 -7.83
CA LEU A 44 -15.10 -4.68 -6.78
C LEU A 44 -16.52 -4.84 -7.33
N ALA A 45 -16.83 -4.20 -8.46
CA ALA A 45 -18.13 -4.33 -9.12
C ALA A 45 -18.39 -5.77 -9.55
N ALA A 46 -17.42 -6.42 -10.19
CA ALA A 46 -17.53 -7.83 -10.61
C ALA A 46 -17.66 -8.79 -9.42
N LEU A 47 -16.98 -8.52 -8.29
CA LEU A 47 -17.15 -9.29 -7.06
C LEU A 47 -18.53 -9.11 -6.44
N GLN A 48 -19.13 -7.91 -6.54
CA GLN A 48 -20.49 -7.67 -6.09
C GLN A 48 -21.49 -8.44 -6.95
N GLU A 49 -21.37 -8.36 -8.27
CA GLU A 49 -22.20 -9.12 -9.20
C GLU A 49 -22.10 -10.64 -8.97
N ALA A 50 -20.89 -11.16 -8.73
CA ALA A 50 -20.67 -12.58 -8.43
C ALA A 50 -21.37 -13.03 -7.13
N ARG A 51 -21.50 -12.14 -6.13
CA ARG A 51 -22.27 -12.43 -4.91
C ARG A 51 -23.78 -12.38 -5.18
N ASP A 52 -24.24 -11.36 -5.88
CA ASP A 52 -25.67 -11.15 -6.15
C ASP A 52 -26.25 -12.23 -7.07
N SER A 53 -25.44 -12.77 -7.99
CA SER A 53 -25.80 -13.87 -8.89
C SER A 53 -25.47 -15.27 -8.35
N GLU A 54 -24.85 -15.36 -7.17
CA GLU A 54 -24.32 -16.60 -6.59
C GLU A 54 -23.31 -17.37 -7.50
N ASN A 55 -22.78 -16.72 -8.54
CA ASN A 55 -21.83 -17.31 -9.47
C ASN A 55 -20.38 -16.96 -9.11
N LEU A 56 -19.76 -17.84 -8.32
CA LEU A 56 -18.37 -17.67 -7.85
C LEU A 56 -17.32 -18.36 -8.74
N ALA A 57 -17.67 -18.80 -9.96
CA ALA A 57 -16.76 -19.55 -10.83
C ALA A 57 -15.43 -18.81 -11.10
N ASN A 58 -15.47 -17.49 -11.18
CA ASN A 58 -14.30 -16.64 -11.46
C ASN A 58 -13.70 -15.98 -10.21
N VAL A 59 -14.12 -16.36 -8.99
CA VAL A 59 -13.72 -15.65 -7.76
C VAL A 59 -12.21 -15.58 -7.57
N ASN A 60 -11.46 -16.64 -7.92
CA ASN A 60 -10.00 -16.65 -7.80
C ASN A 60 -9.33 -15.59 -8.68
N LYS A 61 -9.84 -15.40 -9.91
CA LYS A 61 -9.38 -14.35 -10.81
C LYS A 61 -9.70 -12.98 -10.23
N LEU A 62 -10.94 -12.76 -9.82
CA LEU A 62 -11.40 -11.47 -9.32
C LEU A 62 -10.68 -11.05 -8.03
N GLN A 63 -10.39 -11.99 -7.14
CA GLN A 63 -9.58 -11.74 -5.94
C GLN A 63 -8.14 -11.35 -6.31
N LYS A 64 -7.54 -12.00 -7.32
CA LYS A 64 -6.23 -11.61 -7.82
C LYS A 64 -6.25 -10.22 -8.48
N ASP A 65 -7.25 -9.94 -9.30
CA ASP A 65 -7.42 -8.63 -9.94
C ASP A 65 -7.56 -7.52 -8.88
N LEU A 66 -8.40 -7.75 -7.86
CA LEU A 66 -8.56 -6.81 -6.75
C LEU A 66 -7.24 -6.63 -6.00
N ALA A 67 -6.58 -7.72 -5.62
CA ALA A 67 -5.33 -7.65 -4.88
C ALA A 67 -4.25 -6.87 -5.64
N PHE A 68 -4.07 -7.14 -6.95
CA PHE A 68 -3.09 -6.49 -7.80
C PHE A 68 -3.39 -4.99 -7.99
N ASN A 69 -4.63 -4.66 -8.38
CA ASN A 69 -4.99 -3.27 -8.68
C ASN A 69 -5.10 -2.42 -7.41
N LEU A 70 -5.67 -2.96 -6.32
CA LEU A 70 -5.77 -2.24 -5.06
C LEU A 70 -4.39 -2.01 -4.44
N ALA A 71 -3.50 -3.01 -4.47
CA ALA A 71 -2.13 -2.81 -4.00
C ALA A 71 -1.37 -1.80 -4.86
N GLY A 72 -1.55 -1.85 -6.19
CA GLY A 72 -1.01 -0.83 -7.10
C GLY A 72 -1.50 0.57 -6.73
N HIS A 73 -2.80 0.75 -6.51
CA HIS A 73 -3.36 2.04 -6.09
C HIS A 73 -2.80 2.53 -4.75
N VAL A 74 -2.73 1.66 -3.74
CA VAL A 74 -2.19 2.01 -2.40
C VAL A 74 -0.71 2.39 -2.49
N ASN A 75 0.10 1.56 -3.14
CA ASN A 75 1.56 1.79 -3.24
C ASN A 75 1.85 3.11 -3.95
N HIS A 76 1.15 3.43 -5.04
CA HIS A 76 1.34 4.70 -5.76
C HIS A 76 0.82 5.89 -4.95
N THR A 77 -0.31 5.75 -4.26
CA THR A 77 -0.83 6.82 -3.39
C THR A 77 0.17 7.18 -2.29
N VAL A 78 0.81 6.19 -1.66
CA VAL A 78 1.88 6.44 -0.68
C VAL A 78 3.13 7.02 -1.37
N PHE A 79 3.51 6.51 -2.54
CA PHE A 79 4.67 6.97 -3.28
C PHE A 79 4.63 8.48 -3.59
N TRP A 80 3.48 9.01 -4.05
CA TRP A 80 3.35 10.44 -4.33
C TRP A 80 3.48 11.32 -3.08
N ASN A 81 3.00 10.83 -1.93
CA ASN A 81 3.09 11.57 -0.67
C ASN A 81 4.47 11.47 0.00
N ASN A 82 5.28 10.48 -0.39
CA ASN A 82 6.65 10.33 0.10
C ASN A 82 7.67 11.21 -0.65
N LEU A 83 7.27 11.79 -1.78
CA LEU A 83 8.11 12.64 -2.60
C LEU A 83 7.79 14.12 -2.33
N SER A 84 8.82 14.97 -2.40
CA SER A 84 8.65 16.42 -2.27
C SER A 84 9.82 17.14 -2.95
N PRO A 85 9.57 18.26 -3.67
CA PRO A 85 10.65 19.11 -4.19
C PRO A 85 11.51 19.71 -3.07
N ASP A 86 10.93 19.93 -1.90
CA ASP A 86 11.59 20.45 -0.70
C ASP A 86 12.03 19.30 0.24
N GLY A 87 11.98 18.06 -0.24
CA GLY A 87 12.43 16.89 0.49
C GLY A 87 13.94 16.69 0.43
N GLY A 88 14.42 15.62 1.08
CA GLY A 88 15.84 15.28 1.12
C GLY A 88 16.37 15.21 2.55
N ASP A 89 17.68 15.42 2.68
CA ASP A 89 18.42 15.33 3.94
C ASP A 89 18.22 14.00 4.69
N LYS A 90 17.98 14.08 6.00
CA LYS A 90 17.80 12.96 6.93
C LYS A 90 16.54 13.19 7.76
N PRO A 91 15.86 12.12 8.20
CA PRO A 91 14.75 12.25 9.14
C PRO A 91 15.21 12.92 10.43
N VAL A 92 14.27 13.56 11.12
CA VAL A 92 14.47 14.21 12.43
C VAL A 92 13.45 13.71 13.44
N GLY A 93 13.70 13.94 14.73
CA GLY A 93 12.77 13.60 15.80
C GLY A 93 12.56 12.09 15.97
N GLU A 94 11.33 11.68 16.26
CA GLU A 94 10.98 10.29 16.60
C GLU A 94 11.33 9.30 15.49
N LEU A 95 11.16 9.67 14.22
CA LEU A 95 11.50 8.80 13.09
C LEU A 95 13.01 8.55 12.98
N ALA A 96 13.82 9.57 13.24
CA ALA A 96 15.28 9.43 13.23
C ALA A 96 15.74 8.46 14.33
N ALA A 97 15.20 8.64 15.55
CA ALA A 97 15.48 7.76 16.67
C ALA A 97 15.03 6.31 16.37
N ALA A 98 13.83 6.12 15.83
CA ALA A 98 13.33 4.79 15.47
C ALA A 98 14.19 4.11 14.39
N ILE A 99 14.72 4.86 13.43
CA ILE A 99 15.64 4.34 12.42
C ILE A 99 16.99 3.96 13.04
N ASP A 100 17.53 4.80 13.91
CA ASP A 100 18.79 4.52 14.60
C ASP A 100 18.65 3.30 15.53
N ASP A 101 17.53 3.14 16.23
CA ASP A 101 17.24 1.99 17.07
C ASP A 101 17.02 0.71 16.24
N GLY A 102 16.28 0.80 15.14
CA GLY A 102 15.94 -0.36 14.29
C GLY A 102 17.08 -0.84 13.39
N PHE A 103 17.93 0.06 12.91
CA PHE A 103 18.95 -0.22 11.89
C PHE A 103 20.37 0.15 12.32
N GLY A 104 20.54 0.74 13.51
CA GLY A 104 21.81 1.16 14.09
C GLY A 104 22.34 2.50 13.58
N SER A 105 21.94 2.94 12.39
CA SER A 105 22.10 4.32 11.91
C SER A 105 21.29 4.56 10.64
N PHE A 106 20.96 5.82 10.35
CA PHE A 106 20.40 6.20 9.04
C PHE A 106 21.20 5.68 7.83
N ASP A 107 22.54 5.71 7.90
CA ASP A 107 23.37 5.24 6.78
C ASP A 107 23.30 3.72 6.58
N LYS A 108 23.17 2.94 7.67
CA LYS A 108 22.91 1.50 7.59
C LYS A 108 21.52 1.21 7.07
N PHE A 109 20.51 1.95 7.52
CA PHE A 109 19.15 1.89 6.96
C PHE A 109 19.17 2.14 5.45
N ARG A 110 19.77 3.25 5.01
CA ARG A 110 19.85 3.60 3.59
C ARG A 110 20.57 2.53 2.77
N ALA A 111 21.67 1.97 3.29
CA ALA A 111 22.38 0.88 2.62
C ALA A 111 21.51 -0.37 2.47
N HIS A 112 20.80 -0.78 3.52
CA HIS A 112 19.89 -1.93 3.49
C HIS A 112 18.71 -1.68 2.54
N PHE A 113 18.05 -0.52 2.64
CA PHE A 113 16.93 -0.16 1.78
C PHE A 113 17.33 -0.12 0.30
N THR A 114 18.50 0.45 0.00
CA THR A 114 19.04 0.50 -1.37
C THR A 114 19.34 -0.89 -1.91
N ALA A 115 19.98 -1.75 -1.11
CA ALA A 115 20.26 -3.13 -1.51
C ALA A 115 18.97 -3.94 -1.74
N SER A 116 17.95 -3.73 -0.90
CA SER A 116 16.62 -4.33 -1.07
C SER A 116 15.97 -3.87 -2.37
N ALA A 117 15.97 -2.57 -2.68
CA ALA A 117 15.40 -2.06 -3.92
C ALA A 117 16.12 -2.56 -5.18
N LEU A 118 17.46 -2.58 -5.17
CA LEU A 118 18.27 -3.00 -6.33
C LEU A 118 18.29 -4.52 -6.53
N GLY A 119 18.04 -5.31 -5.48
CA GLY A 119 18.08 -6.77 -5.51
C GLY A 119 16.81 -7.45 -6.03
N ILE A 120 15.79 -6.69 -6.42
CA ILE A 120 14.50 -7.25 -6.86
C ILE A 120 14.65 -7.96 -8.21
N GLN A 121 14.21 -9.22 -8.27
CA GLN A 121 14.22 -10.02 -9.49
C GLN A 121 12.87 -9.93 -10.23
N GLY A 122 12.59 -8.77 -10.83
CA GLY A 122 11.35 -8.50 -11.54
C GLY A 122 10.77 -7.12 -11.21
N SER A 123 9.45 -6.98 -11.32
CA SER A 123 8.75 -5.78 -10.82
C SER A 123 8.61 -5.87 -9.30
N GLY A 124 8.77 -4.75 -8.60
CA GLY A 124 8.63 -4.74 -7.15
C GLY A 124 8.96 -3.41 -6.49
N TRP A 125 8.91 -3.42 -5.15
CA TRP A 125 9.13 -2.26 -4.30
C TRP A 125 10.05 -2.61 -3.13
N SER A 126 10.77 -1.61 -2.61
CA SER A 126 11.31 -1.65 -1.27
C SER A 126 10.51 -0.70 -0.39
N ILE A 127 10.06 -1.19 0.77
CA ILE A 127 9.18 -0.43 1.66
C ILE A 127 9.74 -0.46 3.07
N LEU A 128 9.79 0.71 3.72
CA LEU A 128 9.96 0.82 5.16
C LEU A 128 8.57 0.73 5.78
N ALA A 129 8.31 -0.33 6.54
CA ALA A 129 7.02 -0.61 7.16
C ALA A 129 7.14 -0.65 8.69
N TRP A 130 6.03 -0.38 9.36
CA TRP A 130 5.88 -0.60 10.79
C TRP A 130 5.20 -1.97 11.01
N ASP A 131 5.92 -2.89 11.64
CA ASP A 131 5.36 -4.16 12.09
C ASP A 131 4.59 -3.92 13.39
N SER A 132 3.27 -3.91 13.31
CA SER A 132 2.40 -3.73 14.48
C SER A 132 2.43 -4.88 15.49
N LEU A 133 2.91 -6.06 15.09
CA LEU A 133 3.02 -7.23 15.99
C LEU A 133 4.34 -7.20 16.75
N GLY A 134 5.44 -6.93 16.05
CA GLY A 134 6.77 -6.80 16.61
C GLY A 134 7.11 -5.41 17.13
N GLU A 135 6.21 -4.44 16.97
CA GLU A 135 6.37 -3.02 17.31
C GLU A 135 7.72 -2.45 16.86
N LYS A 136 8.06 -2.66 15.58
CA LYS A 136 9.37 -2.30 15.04
C LYS A 136 9.34 -1.92 13.56
N LEU A 137 10.32 -1.13 13.15
CA LEU A 137 10.56 -0.85 11.74
C LEU A 137 11.19 -2.04 11.04
N ILE A 138 10.67 -2.37 9.86
CA ILE A 138 11.19 -3.42 8.98
C ILE A 138 11.30 -2.91 7.54
N ILE A 139 12.26 -3.46 6.80
CA ILE A 139 12.35 -3.27 5.35
C ILE A 139 11.75 -4.50 4.68
N GLU A 140 10.73 -4.28 3.87
CA GLU A 140 10.08 -5.31 3.06
C GLU A 140 10.50 -5.17 1.59
N GLN A 141 10.74 -6.31 0.95
CA GLN A 141 10.90 -6.39 -0.49
C GLN A 141 9.61 -6.98 -1.07
N LEU A 142 8.85 -6.14 -1.78
CA LEU A 142 7.60 -6.54 -2.42
C LEU A 142 7.82 -6.96 -3.87
N TYR A 143 7.17 -8.03 -4.29
CA TYR A 143 7.11 -8.41 -5.70
C TYR A 143 5.77 -7.98 -6.32
N ASP A 144 5.84 -7.54 -7.57
CA ASP A 144 4.75 -6.84 -8.26
C ASP A 144 4.23 -5.66 -7.41
N HIS A 145 2.99 -5.76 -6.91
CA HIS A 145 2.42 -4.79 -5.95
C HIS A 145 1.90 -5.45 -4.68
N GLN A 146 1.41 -6.69 -4.79
CA GLN A 146 0.59 -7.38 -3.80
C GLN A 146 1.26 -8.58 -3.15
N ALA A 147 2.41 -9.03 -3.66
CA ALA A 147 3.10 -10.19 -3.12
C ALA A 147 4.02 -9.78 -1.97
N THR A 148 4.28 -10.74 -1.07
CA THR A 148 5.24 -10.70 0.05
C THR A 148 5.01 -9.73 1.21
N SER A 149 4.02 -8.83 1.18
CA SER A 149 3.69 -8.02 2.38
C SER A 149 2.81 -8.80 3.38
N PRO A 150 3.25 -9.01 4.64
CA PRO A 150 2.35 -9.36 5.73
C PRO A 150 1.47 -8.14 6.04
N ARG A 151 0.37 -7.96 5.27
CA ARG A 151 -0.55 -6.85 5.51
C ARG A 151 -0.96 -6.86 7.00
N PRO A 152 -0.79 -5.75 7.74
CA PRO A 152 -1.29 -5.67 9.09
C PRO A 152 -2.80 -5.89 9.03
N GLN A 153 -3.19 -6.94 9.73
CA GLN A 153 -4.50 -7.55 9.89
C GLN A 153 -5.69 -6.77 9.33
N CYS A 154 -6.37 -7.39 8.36
CA CYS A 154 -7.82 -7.34 8.31
C CYS A 154 -8.38 -7.43 9.73
N ARG A 155 -9.00 -6.36 10.23
CA ARG A 155 -9.75 -6.34 11.50
C ARG A 155 -10.93 -7.35 11.53
N CYS A 156 -11.15 -8.06 10.44
CA CYS A 156 -12.18 -9.09 10.25
C CYS A 156 -11.62 -10.46 9.85
N CYS A 157 -10.37 -10.81 10.17
CA CYS A 157 -9.88 -12.18 10.01
C CYS A 157 -9.87 -12.93 11.35
N CYS A 158 -11.07 -13.25 11.86
CA CYS A 158 -11.46 -14.51 12.52
C CYS A 158 -12.67 -14.31 13.46
N SER A 159 -13.75 -15.05 13.14
CA SER A 159 -14.72 -15.62 14.08
C SER A 159 -15.52 -14.71 15.02
N THR A 160 -16.36 -13.81 14.49
CA THR A 160 -17.70 -13.51 15.08
C THR A 160 -18.49 -12.56 14.16
N CYS A 161 -18.86 -13.06 12.98
CA CYS A 161 -20.06 -12.56 12.33
C CYS A 161 -21.23 -13.26 13.04
N GLY A 162 -21.83 -12.60 14.03
CA GLY A 162 -23.06 -13.07 14.68
C GLY A 162 -22.94 -13.39 16.16
N SER A 163 -22.86 -12.36 17.00
CA SER A 163 -23.49 -12.39 18.32
C SER A 163 -23.75 -10.97 18.80
N THR A 164 -24.98 -10.51 18.58
CA THR A 164 -25.58 -9.39 19.31
C THR A 164 -25.48 -9.69 20.82
N PRO A 165 -24.99 -8.78 21.67
CA PRO A 165 -25.11 -8.96 23.11
C PRO A 165 -26.58 -8.72 23.50
N SER A 166 -27.31 -9.79 23.81
CA SER A 166 -28.59 -9.65 24.51
C SER A 166 -28.31 -9.19 25.93
N THR A 167 -28.66 -7.94 26.23
CA THR A 167 -28.74 -7.44 27.60
C THR A 167 -29.94 -8.09 28.30
N SER A 168 -29.71 -9.12 29.10
CA SER A 168 -30.68 -9.56 30.10
C SER A 168 -30.40 -8.85 31.42
N THR A 169 -31.19 -7.81 31.67
CA THR A 169 -31.39 -7.23 33.01
C THR A 169 -31.87 -8.30 33.98
N THR A 170 -31.13 -8.48 35.06
CA THR A 170 -31.54 -9.25 36.24
C THR A 170 -32.56 -8.44 37.02
N SER A 171 -33.75 -8.99 37.24
CA SER A 171 -34.73 -8.48 38.19
C SER A 171 -35.40 -9.67 38.90
N THR A 172 -34.96 -9.92 40.13
CA THR A 172 -35.72 -10.14 41.39
C THR A 172 -34.78 -10.68 42.44
#